data_AF-A0A4V3A446-F1
#
_entry.id   AF-A0A4V3A446-F1
#
_cell.length_a   1.000
_cell.length_b   1.000
_cell.length_c   1.000
_cell.angle_alpha   90.00
_cell.angle_beta   90.00
_cell.angle_gamma   90.00
#
_symmetry.space_group_name_H-M   'P 1'
#
loop_
_entity.id
_entity.type
_entity.pdbx_description
1 polymer ?
#
loop_
_entity_poly.entity_id
_entity_poly.type
_entity_poly.pdbx_seq_one_letter_code
_entity_poly.pdbx_strand_id
1 'polypeptide(L)'
;MTIFHVAKNGSDQNDGQKSSPLLTINHAAQLAGPGDSVIVHEGTYRERVNPARGGRLGEMVAYQAATGDHVTIKGSEVVDHIDKMENGIWRMVIDNHVFGNFNPFAFSLKGDWLEQSNGRHAGAVYVNGKALFEAADYNELVMGTGPTKTREYITQKLVHRTTTREEEDKWYAKVNDNQTIIYLISMGLTLTTN
;
A
#
# COMPACT_ATOMS: atom_id res chain seq x y z
N MET A 1 30.14 -5.73 -14.75
CA MET A 1 29.23 -6.66 -14.06
C MET A 1 29.58 -6.64 -12.59
N THR A 2 28.81 -5.87 -11.84
CA THR A 2 28.84 -5.78 -10.39
C THR A 2 27.60 -6.44 -9.83
N ILE A 3 27.73 -7.06 -8.66
CA ILE A 3 26.59 -7.61 -7.91
C ILE A 3 26.43 -6.77 -6.64
N PHE A 4 25.35 -6.01 -6.57
CA PHE A 4 24.95 -5.29 -5.38
C PHE A 4 24.07 -6.20 -4.51
N HIS A 5 24.38 -6.27 -3.23
CA HIS A 5 23.58 -6.95 -2.22
C HIS A 5 22.83 -5.93 -1.37
N VAL A 6 21.55 -6.18 -1.14
CA VAL A 6 20.67 -5.37 -0.31
C VAL A 6 20.14 -6.24 0.83
N ALA A 7 20.28 -5.82 2.08
CA ALA A 7 19.82 -6.57 3.23
C ALA A 7 19.34 -5.65 4.36
N LYS A 8 18.41 -6.13 5.19
CA LYS A 8 17.84 -5.36 6.31
C LYS A 8 18.85 -4.99 7.42
N ASN A 9 19.99 -5.67 7.48
CA ASN A 9 21.12 -5.36 8.37
C ASN A 9 22.23 -4.55 7.67
N GLY A 10 22.00 -4.08 6.44
CA GLY A 10 22.92 -3.27 5.67
C GLY A 10 22.88 -1.77 6.01
N SER A 11 23.60 -0.99 5.20
CA SER A 11 23.64 0.47 5.26
C SER A 11 23.82 1.03 3.85
N ASP A 12 23.11 2.10 3.51
CA ASP A 12 23.30 2.80 2.21
C ASP A 12 24.62 3.59 2.13
N GLN A 13 25.45 3.53 3.19
CA GLN A 13 26.84 3.99 3.16
C GLN A 13 27.83 2.85 2.82
N ASN A 14 27.35 1.61 2.74
CA ASN A 14 28.18 0.46 2.37
C ASN A 14 28.43 0.41 0.85
N ASP A 15 29.38 -0.41 0.42
CA ASP A 15 29.73 -0.58 -1.00
C ASP A 15 28.82 -1.56 -1.76
N GLY A 16 27.91 -2.25 -1.05
CA GLY A 16 26.96 -3.19 -1.62
C GLY A 16 27.54 -4.57 -1.90
N GLN A 17 28.70 -4.92 -1.36
CA GLN A 17 29.19 -6.29 -1.39
C GLN A 17 28.35 -7.20 -0.47
N LYS A 18 28.44 -8.52 -0.67
CA LYS A 18 27.74 -9.49 0.20
C LYS A 18 28.11 -9.36 1.69
N SER A 19 29.37 -9.01 1.98
CA SER A 19 29.87 -8.77 3.35
C SER A 19 29.50 -7.40 3.91
N SER A 20 29.09 -6.46 3.05
CA SER A 20 28.75 -5.08 3.41
C SER A 20 27.58 -4.61 2.52
N PRO A 21 26.36 -5.16 2.73
CA PRO A 21 25.24 -4.91 1.85
C PRO A 21 24.65 -3.50 2.04
N LEU A 22 24.00 -3.00 1.00
CA LEU A 22 23.16 -1.80 1.06
C LEU A 22 21.91 -2.06 1.91
N LEU A 23 21.25 -1.00 2.39
CA LEU A 23 20.03 -1.13 3.19
C LEU A 23 18.76 -1.09 2.33
N THR A 24 18.74 -0.26 1.29
CA THR A 24 17.54 -0.04 0.46
C THR A 24 17.73 -0.54 -0.97
N ILE A 25 16.64 -1.03 -1.56
CA ILE A 25 16.64 -1.51 -2.94
C ILE A 25 16.81 -0.32 -3.89
N ASN A 26 16.20 0.82 -3.57
CA ASN A 26 16.28 2.01 -4.39
C ASN A 26 17.70 2.58 -4.43
N HIS A 27 18.48 2.52 -3.33
CA HIS A 27 19.89 2.94 -3.38
C HIS A 27 20.70 2.08 -4.35
N ALA A 28 20.53 0.75 -4.30
CA ALA A 28 21.13 -0.14 -5.31
C ALA A 28 20.66 0.20 -6.74
N ALA A 29 19.38 0.57 -6.90
CA ALA A 29 18.82 0.98 -8.19
C ALA A 29 19.37 2.33 -8.71
N GLN A 30 19.87 3.18 -7.81
CA GLN A 30 20.61 4.40 -8.18
C GLN A 30 22.07 4.14 -8.58
N LEU A 31 22.64 2.97 -8.22
CA LEU A 31 24.03 2.57 -8.49
C LEU A 31 24.17 1.58 -9.66
N ALA A 32 23.23 0.66 -9.83
CA ALA A 32 23.29 -0.39 -10.84
C ALA A 32 23.18 0.16 -12.28
N GLY A 33 24.02 -0.34 -13.19
CA GLY A 33 24.01 -0.03 -14.61
C GLY A 33 23.85 -1.28 -15.49
N PRO A 34 23.89 -1.12 -16.83
CA PRO A 34 23.78 -2.25 -17.75
C PRO A 34 24.74 -3.39 -17.41
N GLY A 35 24.22 -4.61 -17.32
CA GLY A 35 24.98 -5.81 -17.00
C GLY A 35 25.25 -6.03 -15.50
N ASP A 36 24.74 -5.17 -14.62
CA ASP A 36 24.81 -5.36 -13.17
C ASP A 36 23.57 -6.11 -12.63
N SER A 37 23.73 -6.67 -11.44
CA SER A 37 22.67 -7.38 -10.72
C SER A 37 22.49 -6.82 -9.31
N VAL A 38 21.25 -6.75 -8.85
CA VAL A 38 20.86 -6.43 -7.48
C VAL A 38 20.23 -7.68 -6.86
N ILE A 39 20.90 -8.24 -5.85
CA ILE A 39 20.44 -9.38 -5.07
C ILE A 39 19.88 -8.86 -3.75
N VAL A 40 18.58 -9.02 -3.55
CA VAL A 40 17.87 -8.58 -2.35
C VAL A 40 17.69 -9.77 -1.40
N HIS A 41 18.18 -9.63 -0.18
CA HIS A 41 18.04 -10.64 0.87
C HIS A 41 16.73 -10.46 1.63
N GLU A 42 16.34 -11.50 2.37
CA GLU A 42 15.08 -11.63 3.10
C GLU A 42 14.66 -10.34 3.82
N GLY A 43 13.39 -9.99 3.69
CA GLY A 43 12.81 -8.86 4.41
C GLY A 43 11.65 -8.18 3.68
N THR A 44 11.00 -7.29 4.43
CA THR A 44 10.02 -6.35 3.87
C THR A 44 10.68 -4.98 3.68
N TYR A 45 10.64 -4.49 2.45
CA TYR A 45 11.19 -3.20 2.02
C TYR A 45 10.03 -2.26 1.70
N ARG A 46 9.80 -1.26 2.56
CA ARG A 46 8.72 -0.27 2.40
C ARG A 46 9.30 0.96 1.74
N GLU A 47 9.36 0.93 0.41
CA GLU A 47 10.01 1.95 -0.39
C GLU A 47 9.49 1.94 -1.82
N ARG A 48 9.72 3.04 -2.53
CA ARG A 48 9.54 3.13 -3.98
C ARG A 48 10.88 2.90 -4.66
N VAL A 49 10.99 1.79 -5.40
CA VAL A 49 12.16 1.53 -6.26
C VAL A 49 11.99 2.26 -7.59
N ASN A 50 12.97 3.08 -7.94
CA ASN A 50 12.97 3.90 -9.15
C ASN A 50 14.32 3.78 -9.88
N PRO A 51 14.52 2.72 -10.70
CA PRO A 51 15.79 2.50 -11.39
C PRO A 51 16.27 3.71 -12.18
N ALA A 52 17.50 4.17 -11.92
CA ALA A 52 18.06 5.35 -12.56
C ALA A 52 18.49 5.09 -14.01
N ARG A 53 18.80 3.84 -14.34
CA ARG A 53 19.33 3.42 -15.65
C ARG A 53 18.61 2.17 -16.13
N GLY A 54 18.38 2.10 -17.44
CA GLY A 54 17.90 0.90 -18.13
C GLY A 54 19.05 -0.02 -18.54
N GLY A 55 18.71 -1.23 -18.98
CA GLY A 55 19.64 -2.14 -19.64
C GLY A 55 19.92 -1.77 -21.10
N ARG A 56 20.86 -2.47 -21.73
CA ARG A 56 21.06 -2.46 -23.19
C ARG A 56 21.12 -3.88 -23.74
N LEU A 57 21.16 -4.04 -25.06
CA LEU A 57 21.15 -5.35 -25.71
C LEU A 57 22.26 -6.25 -25.14
N GLY A 58 21.89 -7.41 -24.60
CA GLY A 58 22.82 -8.36 -23.97
C GLY A 58 23.26 -8.00 -22.54
N GLU A 59 22.88 -6.83 -22.01
CA GLU A 59 23.32 -6.31 -20.72
C GLU A 59 22.14 -5.65 -19.98
N MET A 60 21.23 -6.49 -19.50
CA MET A 60 20.12 -6.04 -18.66
C MET A 60 20.60 -5.70 -17.24
N VAL A 61 19.85 -4.84 -16.55
CA VAL A 61 20.00 -4.65 -15.09
C VAL A 61 19.05 -5.64 -14.42
N ALA A 62 19.59 -6.62 -13.69
CA ALA A 62 18.78 -7.65 -13.06
C ALA A 62 18.48 -7.28 -11.59
N TYR A 63 17.23 -7.47 -11.16
CA TYR A 63 16.81 -7.36 -9.77
C TYR A 63 16.16 -8.67 -9.37
N GLN A 64 16.67 -9.31 -8.31
CA GLN A 64 16.16 -10.61 -7.89
C GLN A 64 16.29 -10.80 -6.37
N ALA A 65 15.39 -11.58 -5.79
CA ALA A 65 15.56 -12.09 -4.44
C ALA A 65 16.77 -13.06 -4.41
N ALA A 66 17.47 -13.11 -3.29
CA ALA A 66 18.46 -14.14 -3.03
C ALA A 66 17.78 -15.53 -3.03
N THR A 67 18.51 -16.56 -3.48
CA THR A 67 17.95 -17.91 -3.58
C THR A 67 17.49 -18.41 -2.22
N GLY A 68 16.19 -18.72 -2.11
CA GLY A 68 15.56 -19.23 -0.89
C GLY A 68 14.96 -18.15 0.01
N ASP A 69 15.27 -16.87 -0.23
CA ASP A 69 14.79 -15.77 0.60
C ASP A 69 13.39 -15.31 0.19
N HIS A 70 12.59 -14.93 1.19
CA HIS A 70 11.30 -14.27 0.96
C HIS A 70 11.45 -12.74 1.03
N VAL A 71 11.35 -12.09 -0.12
CA VAL A 71 11.48 -10.63 -0.25
C VAL A 71 10.14 -10.02 -0.63
N THR A 72 9.71 -9.00 0.10
CA THR A 72 8.46 -8.26 -0.18
C THR A 72 8.72 -6.77 -0.31
N ILE A 73 8.16 -6.13 -1.34
CA ILE A 73 8.16 -4.66 -1.50
C ILE A 73 6.78 -4.10 -1.13
N LYS A 74 6.76 -3.30 -0.06
CA LYS A 74 5.71 -2.46 0.54
C LYS A 74 5.49 -1.11 -0.14
N GLY A 75 4.31 -0.85 -0.73
CA GLY A 75 3.81 0.53 -0.93
C GLY A 75 3.01 1.07 0.26
N SER A 76 2.84 0.28 1.32
CA SER A 76 2.06 0.61 2.51
C SER A 76 2.94 0.74 3.74
N GLU A 77 2.44 1.43 4.76
CA GLU A 77 3.04 1.54 6.08
C GLU A 77 2.24 0.79 7.14
N VAL A 78 2.90 0.46 8.25
CA VAL A 78 2.21 -0.01 9.47
C VAL A 78 1.89 1.20 10.31
N VAL A 79 0.63 1.31 10.74
CA VAL A 79 0.22 2.29 11.74
C VAL A 79 0.24 1.59 13.09
N ASP A 80 1.08 2.08 14.00
CA ASP A 80 1.30 1.52 15.33
C ASP A 80 0.36 2.11 16.39
N HIS A 81 -0.29 3.24 16.09
CA HIS A 81 -1.23 3.90 16.97
C HIS A 81 -2.60 4.13 16.31
N ILE A 82 -3.64 3.53 16.89
CA ILE A 82 -5.03 3.72 16.52
C ILE A 82 -5.87 3.96 17.77
N ASP A 83 -6.77 4.94 17.70
CA ASP A 83 -7.72 5.27 18.76
C ASP A 83 -8.97 4.41 18.63
N LYS A 84 -9.37 3.76 19.73
CA LYS A 84 -10.68 3.13 19.81
C LYS A 84 -11.75 4.21 20.04
N MET A 85 -12.78 4.20 19.20
CA MET A 85 -13.98 5.02 19.35
C MET A 85 -15.17 4.16 19.78
N GLU A 86 -16.34 4.77 19.89
CA GLU A 86 -17.60 4.07 20.15
C GLU A 86 -18.04 3.21 18.95
N ASN A 87 -18.97 2.27 19.20
CA ASN A 87 -19.63 1.46 18.16
C ASN A 87 -18.67 0.63 17.28
N GLY A 88 -17.51 0.23 17.80
CA GLY A 88 -16.54 -0.61 17.09
C GLY A 88 -15.71 0.13 16.04
N ILE A 89 -15.80 1.46 16.01
CA ILE A 89 -15.03 2.31 15.11
C ILE A 89 -13.64 2.55 15.70
N TRP A 90 -12.65 2.57 14.82
CA TRP A 90 -11.28 2.96 15.11
C TRP A 90 -10.93 4.19 14.29
N ARG A 91 -10.00 4.99 14.81
CA ARG A 91 -9.48 6.18 14.14
C ARG A 91 -7.97 6.19 14.17
N MET A 92 -7.37 6.59 13.06
CA MET A 92 -5.96 6.99 13.00
C MET A 92 -5.84 8.40 12.43
N VAL A 93 -4.88 9.15 12.93
CA VAL A 93 -4.56 10.50 12.47
C VAL A 93 -3.12 10.49 11.98
N ILE A 94 -2.93 10.78 10.69
CA ILE A 94 -1.63 10.74 10.02
C ILE A 94 -1.31 12.15 9.55
N ASP A 95 -0.11 12.63 9.85
CA ASP A 95 0.41 13.89 9.31
C ASP A 95 0.58 13.78 7.79
N ASN A 96 0.10 14.77 7.04
CA ASN A 96 0.17 14.76 5.58
C ASN A 96 1.62 14.69 5.05
N HIS A 97 2.61 15.14 5.81
CA HIS A 97 4.04 15.03 5.44
C HIS A 97 4.47 13.59 5.18
N VAL A 98 3.84 12.58 5.81
CA VAL A 98 4.13 11.16 5.59
C VAL A 98 3.90 10.75 4.14
N PHE A 99 2.94 11.38 3.44
CA PHE A 99 2.60 11.07 2.06
C PHE A 99 3.47 11.81 1.03
N GLY A 100 4.31 12.75 1.48
CA GLY A 100 5.08 13.62 0.59
C GLY A 100 4.19 14.35 -0.42
N ASN A 101 4.48 14.20 -1.71
CA ASN A 101 3.76 14.89 -2.79
C ASN A 101 2.50 14.15 -3.27
N PHE A 102 2.19 12.97 -2.73
CA PHE A 102 1.07 12.16 -3.18
C PHE A 102 0.35 11.53 -2.00
N ASN A 103 -0.74 12.16 -1.55
CA ASN A 103 -1.64 11.60 -0.56
C ASN A 103 -2.71 10.73 -1.23
N PRO A 104 -2.66 9.39 -1.09
CA PRO A 104 -3.60 8.51 -1.78
C PRO A 104 -5.03 8.65 -1.23
N PHE A 105 -5.20 9.11 0.01
CA PHE A 105 -6.51 9.36 0.62
C PHE A 105 -7.15 10.67 0.15
N ALA A 106 -6.35 11.57 -0.44
CA ALA A 106 -6.84 12.82 -1.05
C ALA A 106 -7.04 12.69 -2.57
N PHE A 107 -6.39 11.69 -3.20
CA PHE A 107 -6.43 11.52 -4.64
C PHE A 107 -7.67 10.74 -5.06
N SER A 108 -8.69 11.46 -5.55
CA SER A 108 -9.87 10.83 -6.14
C SER A 108 -9.51 10.11 -7.45
N LEU A 109 -10.00 8.89 -7.62
CA LEU A 109 -9.86 8.12 -8.86
C LEU A 109 -10.52 8.89 -10.01
N LYS A 110 -9.76 9.08 -11.08
CA LYS A 110 -10.15 9.84 -12.27
C LYS A 110 -9.35 9.38 -13.48
N GLY A 111 -9.87 9.59 -14.67
CA GLY A 111 -9.18 9.28 -15.93
C GLY A 111 -10.16 8.96 -17.05
N ASP A 112 -9.63 8.83 -18.26
CA ASP A 112 -10.41 8.40 -19.42
C ASP A 112 -11.01 7.02 -19.16
N TRP A 113 -12.24 6.82 -19.64
CA TRP A 113 -13.05 5.61 -19.41
C TRP A 113 -13.44 5.32 -17.95
N LEU A 114 -13.23 6.25 -17.02
CA LEU A 114 -13.98 6.23 -15.76
C LEU A 114 -15.42 6.74 -16.01
N GLU A 115 -16.27 5.87 -16.56
CA GLU A 115 -17.61 6.25 -17.03
C GLU A 115 -18.60 6.58 -15.90
N GLN A 116 -18.30 6.15 -14.67
CA GLN A 116 -19.09 6.50 -13.49
C GLN A 116 -18.16 6.97 -12.38
N SER A 117 -18.37 8.19 -11.90
CA SER A 117 -17.74 8.63 -10.65
C SER A 117 -18.22 7.71 -9.54
N ASN A 118 -17.26 7.09 -8.85
CA ASN A 118 -17.53 6.19 -7.74
C ASN A 118 -17.21 6.84 -6.38
N GLY A 119 -16.73 8.09 -6.38
CA GLY A 119 -16.32 8.83 -5.18
C GLY A 119 -15.17 8.17 -4.43
N ARG A 120 -14.36 7.34 -5.11
CA ARG A 120 -13.29 6.55 -4.48
C ARG A 120 -11.94 7.20 -4.63
N HIS A 121 -11.03 6.81 -3.74
CA HIS A 121 -9.67 7.33 -3.68
C HIS A 121 -8.63 6.25 -3.97
N ALA A 122 -7.38 6.65 -4.19
CA ALA A 122 -6.26 5.72 -4.37
C ALA A 122 -5.80 5.05 -3.06
N GLY A 123 -6.31 5.53 -1.92
CA GLY A 123 -6.02 5.00 -0.58
C GLY A 123 -6.53 3.58 -0.39
N ALA A 124 -5.89 2.86 0.52
CA ALA A 124 -6.33 1.55 0.96
C ALA A 124 -5.93 1.33 2.42
N VAL A 125 -6.79 0.63 3.16
CA VAL A 125 -6.55 0.23 4.55
C VAL A 125 -6.56 -1.29 4.61
N TYR A 126 -5.61 -1.86 5.35
CA TYR A 126 -5.46 -3.31 5.48
C TYR A 126 -5.46 -3.71 6.95
N VAL A 127 -6.21 -4.76 7.29
CA VAL A 127 -6.18 -5.42 8.60
C VAL A 127 -5.74 -6.86 8.38
N ASN A 128 -4.63 -7.28 9.00
CA ASN A 128 -4.06 -8.62 8.86
C ASN A 128 -3.89 -9.09 7.40
N GLY A 129 -3.52 -8.16 6.51
CA GLY A 129 -3.33 -8.40 5.08
C GLY A 129 -4.62 -8.35 4.23
N LYS A 130 -5.81 -8.27 4.84
CA LYS A 130 -7.08 -8.11 4.14
C LYS A 130 -7.36 -6.62 3.87
N ALA A 131 -7.63 -6.27 2.62
CA ALA A 131 -8.06 -4.92 2.25
C ALA A 131 -9.50 -4.65 2.73
N LEU A 132 -9.74 -3.45 3.25
CA LEU A 132 -11.07 -2.98 3.65
C LEU A 132 -11.75 -2.26 2.48
N PHE A 133 -13.08 -2.25 2.47
CA PHE A 133 -13.86 -1.49 1.49
C PHE A 133 -13.90 -0.01 1.87
N GLU A 134 -13.71 0.87 0.90
CA GLU A 134 -13.96 2.29 1.13
C GLU A 134 -15.47 2.51 1.31
N ALA A 135 -15.86 3.30 2.31
CA ALA A 135 -17.21 3.81 2.50
C ALA A 135 -17.32 5.21 1.86
N ALA A 136 -18.46 5.51 1.23
CA ALA A 136 -18.69 6.78 0.55
C ALA A 136 -18.73 7.96 1.53
N ASP A 137 -19.21 7.72 2.74
CA ASP A 137 -19.20 8.68 3.84
C ASP A 137 -19.12 7.97 5.21
N TYR A 138 -19.05 8.78 6.27
CA TYR A 138 -19.01 8.29 7.65
C TYR A 138 -20.28 7.53 8.06
N ASN A 139 -21.46 7.86 7.49
CA ASN A 139 -22.70 7.17 7.82
C ASN A 139 -22.71 5.77 7.21
N GLU A 140 -22.24 5.59 5.97
CA GLU A 140 -22.09 4.26 5.37
C GLU A 140 -21.10 3.40 6.17
N LEU A 141 -20.00 4.00 6.65
CA LEU A 141 -19.06 3.31 7.55
C LEU A 141 -19.79 2.80 8.80
N VAL A 142 -20.53 3.67 9.51
CA VAL A 142 -21.20 3.33 10.77
C VAL A 142 -22.32 2.30 10.58
N MET A 143 -23.12 2.43 9.52
CA MET A 143 -24.25 1.53 9.26
C MET A 143 -23.82 0.14 8.80
N GLY A 144 -22.58 -0.03 8.33
CA GLY A 144 -22.00 -1.32 7.92
C GLY A 144 -22.70 -2.00 6.73
N THR A 145 -23.77 -1.40 6.19
CA THR A 145 -24.61 -2.00 5.15
C THR A 145 -24.40 -1.26 3.83
N GLY A 146 -23.85 -1.99 2.86
CA GLY A 146 -23.86 -1.54 1.47
C GLY A 146 -25.25 -1.73 0.84
N PRO A 147 -25.51 -1.12 -0.33
CA PRO A 147 -26.76 -1.33 -1.05
C PRO A 147 -26.91 -2.82 -1.45
N THR A 148 -28.06 -3.41 -1.13
CA THR A 148 -28.39 -4.83 -1.42
C THR A 148 -28.76 -5.09 -2.88
N LYS A 149 -28.91 -4.03 -3.66
CA LYS A 149 -29.08 -4.07 -5.11
C LYS A 149 -28.12 -3.10 -5.75
N THR A 150 -27.54 -3.49 -6.87
CA THR A 150 -26.72 -2.62 -7.70
C THR A 150 -27.20 -2.72 -9.14
N ARG A 151 -26.94 -1.68 -9.93
CA ARG A 151 -27.16 -1.74 -11.37
C ARG A 151 -25.89 -2.31 -12.00
N GLU A 152 -26.00 -3.48 -12.61
CA GLU A 152 -24.88 -4.06 -13.34
C GLU A 152 -24.53 -3.14 -14.51
N TYR A 153 -23.25 -2.82 -14.62
CA TYR A 153 -22.76 -1.72 -15.45
C TYR A 153 -23.04 -1.92 -16.94
N ILE A 154 -22.90 -3.13 -17.47
CA ILE A 154 -23.02 -3.39 -18.91
C ILE A 154 -24.49 -3.48 -19.31
N THR A 155 -25.25 -4.32 -18.63
CA THR A 155 -26.65 -4.64 -18.95
C THR A 155 -27.63 -3.61 -18.40
N GLN A 156 -27.16 -2.74 -17.50
CA GLN A 156 -27.98 -1.80 -16.75
C GLN A 156 -29.11 -2.49 -15.96
N LYS A 157 -29.03 -3.79 -15.72
CA LYS A 157 -30.04 -4.55 -14.97
C LYS A 157 -29.83 -4.33 -13.48
N LEU A 158 -30.92 -4.14 -12.75
CA LEU A 158 -30.90 -4.15 -11.30
C LEU A 158 -30.69 -5.59 -10.84
N VAL A 159 -29.55 -5.87 -10.23
CA VAL A 159 -29.19 -7.19 -9.72
C VAL A 159 -29.08 -7.13 -8.20
N HIS A 160 -29.38 -8.26 -7.54
CA HIS A 160 -29.07 -8.41 -6.13
C HIS A 160 -27.56 -8.43 -5.95
N ARG A 161 -27.06 -7.58 -5.05
CA ARG A 161 -25.69 -7.64 -4.60
C ARG A 161 -25.63 -8.66 -3.49
N THR A 162 -24.84 -9.71 -3.68
CA THR A 162 -24.47 -10.58 -2.58
C THR A 162 -23.50 -9.81 -1.70
N THR A 163 -24.01 -9.11 -0.69
CA THR A 163 -23.16 -8.50 0.34
C THR A 163 -22.50 -9.65 1.08
N THR A 164 -21.20 -9.84 0.86
CA THR A 164 -20.43 -10.78 1.67
C THR A 164 -20.16 -10.13 3.01
N ARG A 165 -20.01 -10.94 4.06
CA ARG A 165 -19.55 -10.48 5.38
C ARG A 165 -18.23 -9.70 5.31
N GLU A 166 -17.48 -9.85 4.22
CA GLU A 166 -16.24 -9.11 3.98
C GLU A 166 -16.46 -7.63 3.64
N GLU A 167 -17.62 -7.26 3.10
CA GLU A 167 -17.98 -5.86 2.80
C GLU A 167 -18.39 -5.07 4.03
N GLU A 168 -18.51 -5.72 5.19
CA GLU A 168 -18.74 -5.07 6.51
C GLU A 168 -17.44 -4.43 7.04
N ASP A 169 -16.28 -4.93 6.63
CA ASP A 169 -15.00 -4.34 6.99
C ASP A 169 -14.72 -3.13 6.08
N LYS A 170 -14.92 -1.93 6.62
CA LYS A 170 -14.91 -0.67 5.87
C LYS A 170 -13.95 0.36 6.44
N TRP A 171 -13.49 1.28 5.58
CA TRP A 171 -12.75 2.47 5.97
C TRP A 171 -13.31 3.73 5.29
N TYR A 172 -13.09 4.88 5.89
CA TYR A 172 -13.42 6.20 5.34
C TYR A 172 -12.37 7.21 5.78
N ALA A 173 -11.97 8.14 4.91
CA ALA A 173 -10.98 9.16 5.24
C ALA A 173 -11.53 10.58 5.10
N LYS A 174 -11.05 11.47 6.00
CA LYS A 174 -11.15 12.91 5.87
C LYS A 174 -9.74 13.48 5.76
N VAL A 175 -9.46 14.18 4.67
CA VAL A 175 -8.20 14.88 4.48
C VAL A 175 -8.44 16.38 4.71
N ASN A 176 -7.64 16.98 5.58
CA ASN A 176 -7.55 18.43 5.75
C ASN A 176 -6.13 18.89 5.38
N ASP A 177 -5.84 20.18 5.55
CA ASP A 177 -4.57 20.79 5.11
C ASP A 177 -3.33 20.12 5.72
N ASN A 178 -3.41 19.68 6.99
CA ASN A 178 -2.25 19.17 7.73
C ASN A 178 -2.31 17.66 7.99
N GLN A 179 -3.51 17.07 7.98
CA GLN A 179 -3.73 15.71 8.46
C GLN A 179 -4.72 14.93 7.59
N THR A 180 -4.48 13.62 7.57
CA THR A 180 -5.39 12.61 7.06
C THR A 180 -5.93 11.80 8.22
N ILE A 181 -7.24 11.89 8.43
CA ILE A 181 -7.96 11.18 9.48
C ILE A 181 -8.68 10.01 8.84
N ILE A 182 -8.32 8.78 9.21
CA ILE A 182 -8.93 7.56 8.67
C ILE A 182 -9.73 6.90 9.78
N TYR A 183 -10.97 6.57 9.47
CA TYR A 183 -11.87 5.80 10.31
C TYR A 183 -12.04 4.41 9.72
N LEU A 184 -12.15 3.39 10.56
CA LEU A 184 -12.41 2.03 10.09
C LEU A 184 -13.23 1.20 11.07
N ILE A 185 -13.95 0.23 10.53
CA ILE A 185 -14.59 -0.86 11.27
C ILE A 185 -14.07 -2.15 10.66
N SER A 186 -13.58 -3.07 11.49
CA SER A 186 -13.22 -4.41 11.03
C SER A 186 -13.37 -5.44 12.13
N MET A 187 -13.98 -6.58 11.81
CA MET A 187 -14.07 -7.73 12.73
C MET A 187 -12.72 -8.40 12.98
N GLY A 188 -11.71 -8.14 12.14
CA GLY A 188 -10.34 -8.66 12.29
C GLY A 188 -9.48 -7.86 13.27
N LEU A 189 -9.96 -6.71 13.76
CA LEU A 189 -9.26 -5.91 14.77
C LEU A 189 -9.57 -6.43 16.17
N THR A 190 -8.69 -7.30 16.66
CA THR A 190 -8.59 -7.62 18.08
C THR A 190 -7.34 -6.97 18.62
N LEU A 191 -7.46 -6.06 19.59
CA LEU A 191 -6.29 -5.60 20.34
C LEU A 191 -5.71 -6.81 21.08
N THR A 192 -4.48 -7.18 20.76
CA THR A 192 -3.65 -7.88 21.74
C THR A 192 -3.34 -6.87 22.83
N THR A 193 -4.04 -6.98 23.96
CA THR A 193 -3.59 -6.34 25.20
C THR A 193 -2.23 -6.95 25.53
N ASN A 194 -1.17 -6.17 25.39
CA ASN A 194 0.10 -6.47 26.05
C ASN A 194 -0.04 -6.26 27.55
#